data_AF-F3L2S5-F1
#
_entry.id   AF-F3L2S5-F1
#
_cell.length_a   1.000
_cell.length_b   1.000
_cell.length_c   1.000
_cell.angle_alpha   90.00
_cell.angle_beta   90.00
_cell.angle_gamma   90.00
#
_symmetry.space_group_name_H-M   'P 1'
#
loop_
_entity.id
_entity.type
_entity.pdbx_description
1 polymer ?
#
loop_
_entity_poly.entity_id
_entity_poly.type
_entity_poly.pdbx_seq_one_letter_code
_entity_poly.pdbx_strand_id
1 'polypeptide(L)'
;MINWPALSSEQIESTAEQFRNEALDALGIDRSTLPVPVERIAEFHLGYELDFTDQEADIIGGIDFRANVILINPRIENHEGRYNFTIAHEIGHHCLHRELYIKHQDELGILCRSKARPVEEVQADRFAEALLMPPGPVRAATKASKWRYATSAKSRRALAVDIQKALDLKSVSISAIESRLDHLSISPRRLTTFQRVAKTIQNYFQGR
;
A
#
# COMPACT_ATOMS: atom_id res chain seq x y z
N MET A 1 7.70 22.83 7.50
CA MET A 1 6.92 21.56 7.57
C MET A 1 5.97 21.57 6.41
N ILE A 2 6.08 20.64 5.47
CA ILE A 2 5.16 20.58 4.32
C ILE A 2 3.73 20.35 4.83
N ASN A 3 2.79 21.10 4.27
CA ASN A 3 1.37 20.81 4.42
C ASN A 3 0.95 19.79 3.35
N TRP A 4 1.02 18.51 3.69
CA TRP A 4 0.62 17.44 2.79
C TRP A 4 -0.92 17.41 2.61
N PRO A 5 -1.44 17.40 1.37
CA PRO A 5 -2.87 17.37 1.15
C PRO A 5 -3.46 16.05 1.65
N ALA A 6 -4.56 16.12 2.40
CA ALA A 6 -5.30 14.93 2.82
C ALA A 6 -6.17 14.39 1.66
N LEU A 7 -5.68 13.40 0.93
CA LEU A 7 -6.38 12.71 -0.14
C LEU A 7 -7.45 11.76 0.41
N SER A 8 -8.59 11.71 -0.29
CA SER A 8 -9.65 10.74 -0.01
C SER A 8 -9.25 9.33 -0.45
N SER A 9 -9.92 8.31 0.10
CA SER A 9 -9.69 6.93 -0.35
C SER A 9 -10.03 6.75 -1.83
N GLU A 10 -11.03 7.44 -2.35
CA GLU A 10 -11.41 7.38 -3.77
C GLU A 10 -10.32 7.96 -4.67
N GLN A 11 -9.72 9.09 -4.28
CA GLN A 11 -8.62 9.70 -5.03
C GLN A 11 -7.39 8.78 -5.07
N ILE A 12 -7.05 8.13 -3.96
CA ILE A 12 -5.91 7.21 -3.92
C ILE A 12 -6.17 5.98 -4.79
N GLU A 13 -7.37 5.39 -4.74
CA GLU A 13 -7.75 4.24 -5.57
C GLU A 13 -7.73 4.57 -7.05
N SER A 14 -8.31 5.71 -7.47
CA SER A 14 -8.34 6.10 -8.88
C SER A 14 -6.93 6.42 -9.39
N THR A 15 -6.10 7.08 -8.58
CA THR A 15 -4.72 7.40 -8.95
C THR A 15 -3.89 6.13 -9.09
N ALA A 16 -4.02 5.17 -8.16
CA ALA A 16 -3.34 3.88 -8.25
C ALA A 16 -3.81 3.05 -9.46
N GLU A 17 -5.10 3.08 -9.79
CA GLU A 17 -5.65 2.38 -10.95
C GLU A 17 -5.17 3.00 -12.27
N GLN A 18 -5.25 4.32 -12.40
CA GLN A 18 -4.80 5.03 -13.58
C GLN A 18 -3.30 4.78 -13.82
N PHE A 19 -2.48 4.97 -12.78
CA PHE A 19 -1.04 4.73 -12.84
C PHE A 19 -0.72 3.28 -13.20
N ARG A 20 -1.38 2.31 -12.55
CA ARG A 20 -1.16 0.89 -12.85
C ARG A 20 -1.47 0.59 -14.32
N ASN A 21 -2.59 1.07 -14.84
CA ASN A 21 -2.98 0.81 -16.22
C ASN A 21 -2.00 1.44 -17.21
N GLU A 22 -1.59 2.69 -16.96
CA GLU A 22 -0.58 3.38 -17.76
C GLU A 22 0.76 2.64 -17.76
N ALA A 23 1.26 2.26 -16.59
CA ALA A 23 2.54 1.56 -16.45
C ALA A 23 2.51 0.19 -17.13
N LEU A 24 1.43 -0.58 -16.96
CA LEU A 24 1.29 -1.90 -17.59
C LEU A 24 1.19 -1.78 -19.11
N ASP A 25 0.43 -0.80 -19.63
CA ASP A 25 0.35 -0.56 -21.07
C ASP A 25 1.70 -0.17 -21.66
N ALA A 26 2.42 0.74 -20.99
CA ALA A 26 3.75 1.20 -21.43
C ALA A 26 4.78 0.05 -21.47
N LEU A 27 4.66 -0.91 -20.56
CA LEU A 27 5.50 -2.10 -20.50
C LEU A 27 5.02 -3.26 -21.39
N GLY A 28 3.88 -3.10 -22.08
CA GLY A 28 3.28 -4.17 -22.88
C GLY A 28 2.81 -5.37 -22.05
N ILE A 29 2.43 -5.15 -20.79
CA ILE A 29 1.98 -6.17 -19.84
C ILE A 29 0.45 -6.14 -19.77
N ASP A 30 -0.19 -7.32 -19.80
CA ASP A 30 -1.64 -7.42 -19.69
C ASP A 30 -2.14 -6.84 -18.35
N ARG A 31 -3.16 -5.98 -18.39
CA ARG A 31 -3.71 -5.29 -17.20
C ARG A 31 -4.30 -6.23 -16.14
N SER A 32 -4.60 -7.48 -16.51
CA SER A 32 -5.05 -8.53 -15.59
C SER A 32 -3.91 -9.27 -14.87
N THR A 33 -2.66 -8.98 -15.22
CA THR A 33 -1.47 -9.61 -14.61
C THR A 33 -1.45 -9.39 -13.09
N LEU A 34 -1.42 -10.49 -12.36
CA LEU A 34 -1.19 -10.53 -10.91
C LEU A 34 -0.10 -11.57 -10.59
N PRO A 35 0.78 -11.29 -9.60
CA PRO A 35 0.93 -10.02 -8.89
C PRO A 35 1.40 -8.89 -9.82
N VAL A 36 1.09 -7.65 -9.46
CA VAL A 36 1.54 -6.47 -10.22
C VAL A 36 3.08 -6.40 -10.14
N PRO A 37 3.81 -6.30 -11.28
CA PRO A 37 5.27 -6.39 -11.31
C PRO A 37 5.92 -5.05 -10.93
N VAL A 38 5.91 -4.74 -9.63
CA VAL A 38 6.33 -3.42 -9.11
C VAL A 38 7.79 -3.07 -9.38
N GLU A 39 8.71 -4.04 -9.38
CA GLU A 39 10.11 -3.81 -9.79
C GLU A 39 10.18 -3.30 -11.23
N ARG A 40 9.50 -3.99 -12.17
CA ARG A 40 9.49 -3.58 -13.58
C ARG A 40 8.87 -2.21 -13.77
N ILE A 41 7.83 -1.89 -12.98
CA ILE A 41 7.23 -0.56 -13.00
C ILE A 41 8.23 0.50 -12.48
N ALA A 42 8.91 0.23 -11.37
CA ALA A 42 9.91 1.15 -10.83
C ALA A 42 11.08 1.38 -11.80
N GLU A 43 11.67 0.31 -12.32
CA GLU A 43 12.88 0.39 -13.15
C GLU A 43 12.61 0.84 -14.57
N PHE A 44 11.66 0.20 -15.27
CA PHE A 44 11.50 0.39 -16.70
C PHE A 44 10.43 1.43 -17.07
N HIS A 45 9.43 1.66 -16.20
CA HIS A 45 8.42 2.69 -16.46
C HIS A 45 8.78 4.02 -15.79
N LEU A 46 9.23 4.00 -14.54
CA LEU A 46 9.58 5.21 -13.80
C LEU A 46 11.07 5.59 -13.88
N GLY A 47 11.96 4.67 -14.28
CA GLY A 47 13.38 4.95 -14.43
C GLY A 47 14.17 4.97 -13.12
N TYR A 48 13.70 4.29 -12.07
CA TYR A 48 14.42 4.17 -10.81
C TYR A 48 15.42 3.02 -10.82
N GLU A 49 16.59 3.23 -10.23
CA GLU A 49 17.47 2.13 -9.82
C GLU A 49 17.01 1.60 -8.46
N LEU A 50 17.09 0.28 -8.26
CA LEU A 50 16.87 -0.35 -6.97
C LEU A 50 18.23 -0.62 -6.31
N ASP A 51 18.51 0.07 -5.21
CA ASP A 51 19.77 -0.04 -4.49
C ASP A 51 19.57 -0.60 -3.08
N PHE A 52 20.41 -1.56 -2.71
CA PHE A 52 20.35 -2.22 -1.41
C PHE A 52 21.37 -1.59 -0.48
N THR A 53 20.89 -0.91 0.55
CA THR A 53 21.75 -0.10 1.43
C THR A 53 22.48 -0.98 2.46
N ASP A 54 23.76 -0.67 2.69
CA ASP A 54 24.58 -1.26 3.75
C ASP A 54 24.29 -0.68 5.15
N GLN A 55 23.41 0.33 5.26
CA GLN A 55 23.21 1.06 6.53
C GLN A 55 22.37 0.25 7.54
N GLU A 56 22.81 0.28 8.80
CA GLU A 56 22.13 -0.39 9.90
C GLU A 56 20.74 0.22 10.21
N ALA A 57 19.73 -0.61 9.98
CA ALA A 57 18.72 -1.05 10.95
C ALA A 57 17.39 -0.29 11.17
N ASP A 58 17.16 0.96 10.76
CA ASP A 58 15.85 1.61 11.05
C ASP A 58 15.00 2.03 9.83
N ILE A 59 15.58 2.08 8.64
CA ILE A 59 14.86 2.41 7.39
C ILE A 59 14.55 1.10 6.65
N ILE A 60 13.27 0.82 6.40
CA ILE A 60 12.84 -0.40 5.67
C ILE A 60 12.94 -0.20 4.15
N GLY A 61 12.76 1.04 3.69
CA GLY A 61 12.98 1.52 2.34
C GLY A 61 12.92 3.05 2.31
N GLY A 62 13.33 3.64 1.20
CA GLY A 62 13.21 5.07 0.95
C GLY A 62 13.42 5.42 -0.51
N ILE A 63 13.07 6.64 -0.89
CA ILE A 63 13.16 7.12 -2.28
C ILE A 63 13.97 8.40 -2.36
N ASP A 64 14.97 8.42 -3.26
CA ASP A 64 15.69 9.62 -3.67
C ASP A 64 15.20 10.04 -5.07
N PHE A 65 14.41 11.12 -5.11
CA PHE A 65 13.85 11.64 -6.34
C PHE A 65 14.86 12.31 -7.28
N ARG A 66 16.05 12.70 -6.80
CA ARG A 66 17.10 13.32 -7.62
C ARG A 66 18.01 12.27 -8.22
N ALA A 67 18.42 11.31 -7.40
CA ALA A 67 19.23 10.19 -7.86
C ALA A 67 18.39 9.20 -8.71
N ASN A 68 17.07 9.29 -8.65
CA ASN A 68 16.15 8.26 -9.16
C ASN A 68 16.54 6.88 -8.59
N VAL A 69 16.67 6.81 -7.26
CA VAL A 69 17.01 5.56 -6.57
C VAL A 69 15.91 5.23 -5.56
N ILE A 70 15.47 3.98 -5.54
CA ILE A 70 14.71 3.38 -4.46
C ILE A 70 15.68 2.56 -3.61
N LEU A 71 15.86 2.98 -2.37
CA LEU A 71 16.68 2.32 -1.37
C LEU A 71 15.86 1.22 -0.70
N ILE A 72 16.40 0.01 -0.64
CA ILE A 72 15.74 -1.15 -0.06
C ILE A 72 16.61 -1.72 1.06
N ASN A 73 16.00 -2.05 2.20
CA ASN A 73 16.72 -2.73 3.26
C ASN A 73 16.96 -4.21 2.88
N PRO A 74 18.21 -4.70 2.86
CA PRO A 74 18.50 -6.07 2.45
C PRO A 74 17.87 -7.13 3.38
N ARG A 75 17.52 -6.79 4.63
CA ARG A 75 16.84 -7.72 5.55
C ARG A 75 15.43 -8.11 5.10
N ILE A 76 14.81 -7.34 4.20
CA ILE A 76 13.48 -7.65 3.66
C ILE A 76 13.51 -8.28 2.27
N GLU A 77 14.68 -8.33 1.62
CA GLU A 77 14.85 -8.91 0.28
C GLU A 77 14.37 -10.36 0.22
N ASN A 78 14.77 -11.18 1.20
CA ASN A 78 14.36 -12.58 1.32
C ASN A 78 12.87 -12.76 1.73
N HIS A 79 12.13 -11.67 1.86
CA HIS A 79 10.70 -11.66 2.15
C HIS A 79 9.96 -10.95 1.03
N GLU A 80 9.70 -11.65 -0.09
CA GLU A 80 9.03 -11.10 -1.29
C GLU A 80 7.82 -10.21 -0.98
N GLY A 81 6.98 -10.62 -0.02
CA GLY A 81 5.82 -9.85 0.41
C GLY A 81 6.11 -8.50 1.06
N ARG A 82 7.25 -8.36 1.75
CA ARG A 82 7.73 -7.09 2.31
C ARG A 82 8.47 -6.29 1.25
N TYR A 83 9.30 -6.96 0.46
CA TYR A 83 10.05 -6.36 -0.65
C TYR A 83 9.12 -5.66 -1.66
N ASN A 84 8.12 -6.37 -2.20
CA ASN A 84 7.17 -5.79 -3.16
C ASN A 84 6.30 -4.70 -2.53
N PHE A 85 5.97 -4.82 -1.24
CA PHE A 85 5.22 -3.77 -0.54
C PHE A 85 6.05 -2.50 -0.36
N THR A 86 7.33 -2.63 -0.01
CA THR A 86 8.25 -1.48 0.07
C THR A 86 8.35 -0.77 -1.26
N ILE A 87 8.60 -1.49 -2.36
CA ILE A 87 8.66 -0.86 -3.69
C ILE A 87 7.34 -0.17 -4.05
N ALA A 88 6.21 -0.85 -3.83
CA ALA A 88 4.89 -0.26 -4.08
C ALA A 88 4.62 1.00 -3.23
N HIS A 89 5.13 1.04 -2.00
CA HIS A 89 5.06 2.18 -1.10
C HIS A 89 5.89 3.36 -1.61
N GLU A 90 7.13 3.12 -2.05
CA GLU A 90 7.97 4.16 -2.64
C GLU A 90 7.40 4.69 -3.98
N ILE A 91 6.79 3.82 -4.79
CA ILE A 91 5.99 4.23 -5.96
C ILE A 91 4.82 5.13 -5.51
N GLY A 92 4.17 4.82 -4.38
CA GLY A 92 3.15 5.69 -3.80
C GLY A 92 3.67 7.08 -3.47
N HIS A 93 4.89 7.19 -2.92
CA HIS A 93 5.54 8.49 -2.73
C HIS A 93 5.84 9.19 -4.06
N HIS A 94 6.28 8.46 -5.09
CA HIS A 94 6.45 9.03 -6.42
C HIS A 94 5.14 9.63 -6.95
N CYS A 95 4.05 8.86 -6.95
CA CYS A 95 2.80 9.27 -7.57
C CYS A 95 2.07 10.37 -6.80
N LEU A 96 2.15 10.36 -5.46
CA LEU A 96 1.33 11.25 -4.62
C LEU A 96 2.10 12.45 -4.05
N HIS A 97 3.42 12.33 -3.88
CA HIS A 97 4.18 13.25 -3.02
C HIS A 97 5.39 13.91 -3.70
N ARG A 98 5.86 13.40 -4.84
CA ARG A 98 7.09 13.85 -5.51
C ARG A 98 7.14 15.34 -5.81
N GLU A 99 6.08 15.91 -6.39
CA GLU A 99 6.07 17.32 -6.79
C GLU A 99 6.23 18.27 -5.59
N LEU A 100 5.48 18.01 -4.52
CA LEU A 100 5.56 18.78 -3.28
C LEU A 100 6.90 18.60 -2.58
N TYR A 101 7.45 17.38 -2.61
CA TYR A 101 8.78 17.10 -2.08
C TYR A 101 9.87 17.93 -2.78
N ILE A 102 9.92 17.87 -4.12
CA ILE A 102 10.92 18.60 -4.92
C ILE A 102 10.83 20.11 -4.65
N LYS A 103 9.61 20.65 -4.50
CA LYS A 103 9.39 22.07 -4.22
C LYS A 103 9.92 22.52 -2.85
N HIS A 104 10.01 21.62 -1.88
CA HIS A 104 10.40 21.94 -0.49
C HIS A 104 11.68 21.22 -0.07
N GLN A 105 12.47 20.72 -1.02
CA GLN A 105 13.60 19.83 -0.75
C GLN A 105 14.72 20.46 0.10
N ASP A 106 14.92 21.77 0.02
CA ASP A 106 15.90 22.48 0.86
C ASP A 106 15.56 22.40 2.36
N GLU A 107 14.31 22.05 2.70
CA GLU A 107 13.82 21.85 4.07
C GLU A 107 13.75 20.37 4.50
N LEU A 108 14.03 19.43 3.58
CA LEU A 108 13.75 18.00 3.76
C LEU A 108 14.98 17.17 3.44
N GLY A 109 15.51 16.50 4.46
CA GLY A 109 16.41 15.37 4.22
C GLY A 109 15.70 14.19 3.53
N ILE A 110 16.39 13.05 3.48
CA ILE A 110 15.81 11.75 3.12
C ILE A 110 14.56 11.53 3.99
N LEU A 111 13.40 11.20 3.38
CA LEU A 111 12.17 10.89 4.12
C LEU A 111 12.47 9.75 5.10
N CYS A 112 12.43 10.05 6.39
CA CYS A 112 12.74 9.10 7.44
C CYS A 112 11.58 9.05 8.44
N ARG A 113 11.19 7.83 8.82
CA ARG A 113 10.00 7.52 9.64
C ARG A 113 9.99 8.31 10.96
N SER A 114 8.86 8.95 11.28
CA SER A 114 8.61 9.57 12.60
C SER A 114 7.64 8.73 13.46
N LYS A 115 7.62 8.96 14.80
CA LYS A 115 6.81 8.19 15.78
C LYS A 115 5.29 8.36 15.64
N ALA A 116 4.83 9.46 15.05
CA ALA A 116 3.46 9.59 14.55
C ALA A 116 3.49 9.28 13.06
N ARG A 117 2.58 8.45 12.55
CA ARG A 117 2.54 8.17 11.10
C ARG A 117 1.99 9.40 10.39
N PRO A 118 2.81 10.16 9.66
CA PRO A 118 2.36 11.37 9.00
C PRO A 118 1.45 10.99 7.80
N VAL A 119 0.68 11.95 7.30
CA VAL A 119 -0.43 11.67 6.37
C VAL A 119 0.06 11.04 5.05
N GLU A 120 1.22 11.48 4.55
CA GLU A 120 1.89 11.00 3.35
C GLU A 120 2.27 9.52 3.46
N GLU A 121 2.72 9.06 4.64
CA GLU A 121 3.07 7.66 4.88
C GLU A 121 1.83 6.76 4.90
N VAL A 122 0.73 7.29 5.45
CA VAL A 122 -0.57 6.60 5.41
C VAL A 122 -1.08 6.54 3.98
N GLN A 123 -0.96 7.62 3.21
CA GLN A 123 -1.38 7.67 1.80
C GLN A 123 -0.55 6.73 0.93
N ALA A 124 0.77 6.66 1.14
CA ALA A 124 1.68 5.76 0.42
C ALA A 124 1.35 4.28 0.69
N ASP A 125 1.06 3.89 1.93
CA ASP A 125 0.57 2.54 2.26
C ASP A 125 -0.75 2.21 1.53
N ARG A 126 -1.71 3.14 1.55
CA ARG A 126 -3.01 2.95 0.91
C ARG A 126 -2.86 2.82 -0.60
N PHE A 127 -1.93 3.58 -1.18
CA PHE A 127 -1.57 3.48 -2.60
C PHE A 127 -0.92 2.13 -2.90
N ALA A 128 0.05 1.69 -2.10
CA ALA A 128 0.74 0.41 -2.29
C ALA A 128 -0.24 -0.78 -2.30
N GLU A 129 -1.19 -0.78 -1.35
CA GLU A 129 -2.26 -1.77 -1.30
C GLU A 129 -3.15 -1.72 -2.56
N ALA A 130 -3.51 -0.52 -3.04
CA ALA A 130 -4.35 -0.35 -4.23
C ALA A 130 -3.64 -0.72 -5.53
N LEU A 131 -2.34 -0.45 -5.62
CA LEU A 131 -1.48 -0.85 -6.72
C LEU A 131 -1.36 -2.37 -6.79
N LEU A 132 -0.97 -3.02 -5.68
CA LEU A 132 -0.71 -4.46 -5.62
C LEU A 132 -1.98 -5.32 -5.71
N MET A 133 -3.11 -4.83 -5.21
CA MET A 133 -4.34 -5.60 -5.09
C MET A 133 -5.55 -4.83 -5.66
N PRO A 134 -5.75 -4.84 -6.98
CA PRO A 134 -6.86 -4.13 -7.63
C PRO A 134 -8.22 -4.56 -7.07
N PRO A 135 -9.20 -3.65 -6.92
CA PRO A 135 -10.45 -3.93 -6.23
C PRO A 135 -11.30 -4.99 -6.92
N GLY A 136 -11.29 -5.04 -8.26
CA GLY A 136 -12.07 -6.01 -9.06
C GLY A 136 -11.72 -7.47 -8.73
N PRO A 137 -10.47 -7.91 -8.96
CA PRO A 137 -10.00 -9.25 -8.61
C PRO A 137 -10.23 -9.62 -7.14
N VAL A 138 -9.93 -8.71 -6.19
CA VAL A 138 -10.13 -8.96 -4.75
C VAL A 138 -11.61 -9.18 -4.41
N ARG A 139 -12.51 -8.37 -4.97
CA ARG A 139 -13.97 -8.52 -4.78
C ARG A 139 -14.47 -9.83 -5.38
N ALA A 140 -13.99 -10.21 -6.57
CA ALA A 140 -14.35 -11.45 -7.23
C ALA A 140 -13.88 -12.68 -6.41
N ALA A 141 -12.61 -12.71 -6.01
CA ALA A 141 -12.05 -13.77 -5.17
C ALA A 141 -12.78 -13.87 -3.81
N THR A 142 -13.12 -12.74 -3.19
CA THR A 142 -13.92 -12.75 -1.97
C THR A 142 -15.28 -13.41 -2.18
N LYS A 143 -16.01 -13.04 -3.24
CA LYS A 143 -17.34 -13.61 -3.53
C LYS A 143 -17.29 -15.13 -3.73
N ALA A 144 -16.20 -15.63 -4.30
CA ALA A 144 -15.98 -17.06 -4.52
C ALA A 144 -15.53 -17.83 -3.26
N SER A 145 -14.97 -17.15 -2.25
CA SER A 145 -14.50 -17.81 -1.03
C SER A 145 -15.66 -18.25 -0.12
N LYS A 146 -15.47 -19.39 0.55
CA LYS A 146 -16.35 -19.85 1.64
C LYS A 146 -16.34 -18.91 2.86
N TRP A 147 -15.31 -18.08 2.99
CA TRP A 147 -15.14 -17.11 4.09
C TRP A 147 -15.68 -15.70 3.76
N ARG A 148 -16.47 -15.53 2.69
CA ARG A 148 -17.00 -14.23 2.22
C ARG A 148 -17.76 -13.38 3.27
N TYR A 149 -18.21 -13.98 4.37
CA TYR A 149 -18.88 -13.31 5.49
C TYR A 149 -18.05 -13.31 6.78
N ALA A 150 -16.73 -13.44 6.67
CA ALA A 150 -15.80 -13.47 7.79
C ALA A 150 -15.84 -12.17 8.62
N THR A 151 -16.34 -12.25 9.84
CA THR A 151 -16.42 -11.08 10.75
C THR A 151 -15.43 -11.16 11.92
N SER A 152 -14.84 -12.34 12.18
CA SER A 152 -13.84 -12.54 13.23
C SER A 152 -12.42 -12.46 12.68
N ALA A 153 -11.44 -12.08 13.52
CA ALA A 153 -10.03 -12.02 13.10
C ALA A 153 -9.53 -13.35 12.50
N LYS A 154 -9.91 -14.50 13.10
CA LYS A 154 -9.54 -15.83 12.59
C LYS A 154 -10.14 -16.12 11.21
N SER A 155 -11.44 -15.87 11.03
CA SER A 155 -12.11 -16.12 9.74
C SER A 155 -11.63 -15.15 8.66
N ARG A 156 -11.27 -13.91 9.02
CA ARG A 156 -10.71 -12.94 8.10
C ARG A 156 -9.31 -13.28 7.64
N ARG A 157 -8.46 -13.76 8.54
CA ARG A 157 -7.16 -14.31 8.15
C ARG A 157 -7.31 -15.48 7.19
N ALA A 158 -8.30 -16.35 7.42
CA ALA A 158 -8.61 -17.44 6.50
C ALA A 158 -9.12 -16.93 5.13
N LEU A 159 -9.96 -15.88 5.10
CA LEU A 159 -10.37 -15.21 3.86
C LEU A 159 -9.17 -14.62 3.12
N ALA A 160 -8.25 -13.96 3.82
CA ALA A 160 -7.05 -13.39 3.22
C ALA A 160 -6.14 -14.46 2.60
N VAL A 161 -5.98 -15.61 3.27
CA VAL A 161 -5.25 -16.78 2.73
C VAL A 161 -5.96 -17.34 1.49
N ASP A 162 -7.29 -17.47 1.51
CA ASP A 162 -8.07 -17.93 0.35
C ASP A 162 -7.89 -16.98 -0.85
N ILE A 163 -7.94 -15.66 -0.63
CA ILE A 163 -7.73 -14.65 -1.67
C ILE A 163 -6.31 -14.70 -2.21
N GLN A 164 -5.30 -14.80 -1.34
CA GLN A 164 -3.90 -14.93 -1.74
C GLN A 164 -3.71 -16.10 -2.69
N LYS A 165 -4.30 -17.25 -2.36
CA LYS A 165 -4.24 -18.46 -3.19
C LYS A 165 -5.03 -18.30 -4.49
N ALA A 166 -6.23 -17.72 -4.44
CA ALA A 166 -7.10 -17.58 -5.60
C ALA A 166 -6.54 -16.61 -6.67
N LEU A 167 -5.77 -15.62 -6.25
CA LEU A 167 -5.18 -14.59 -7.11
C LEU A 167 -3.66 -14.77 -7.33
N ASP A 168 -3.11 -15.89 -6.85
CA ASP A 168 -1.67 -16.20 -6.84
C ASP A 168 -0.76 -15.09 -6.29
N LEU A 169 -1.21 -14.37 -5.26
CA LEU A 169 -0.50 -13.24 -4.64
C LEU A 169 0.57 -13.70 -3.64
N LYS A 170 1.43 -14.63 -4.03
CA LYS A 170 2.52 -15.17 -3.17
C LYS A 170 3.44 -14.06 -2.66
N SER A 171 3.65 -13.05 -3.49
CA SER A 171 4.50 -11.88 -3.21
C SER A 171 3.78 -10.76 -2.45
N VAL A 172 2.65 -11.04 -1.79
CA VAL A 172 1.91 -10.07 -0.97
C VAL A 172 1.64 -10.70 0.40
N SER A 173 1.97 -10.00 1.49
CA SER A 173 1.74 -10.54 2.84
C SER A 173 0.26 -10.70 3.18
N ILE A 174 -0.08 -11.70 3.99
CA ILE A 174 -1.46 -11.90 4.50
C ILE A 174 -1.97 -10.65 5.23
N SER A 175 -1.11 -9.96 5.99
CA SER A 175 -1.46 -8.71 6.67
C SER A 175 -1.84 -7.60 5.70
N ALA A 176 -1.14 -7.46 4.58
CA ALA A 176 -1.49 -6.47 3.56
C ALA A 176 -2.86 -6.79 2.93
N ILE A 177 -3.16 -8.07 2.67
CA ILE A 177 -4.48 -8.49 2.19
C ILE A 177 -5.57 -8.20 3.25
N GLU A 178 -5.29 -8.43 4.54
CA GLU A 178 -6.24 -8.08 5.61
C GLU A 178 -6.53 -6.57 5.67
N SER A 179 -5.52 -5.71 5.53
CA SER A 179 -5.69 -4.25 5.44
C SER A 179 -6.49 -3.87 4.20
N ARG A 180 -6.18 -4.48 3.05
CA ARG A 180 -6.91 -4.25 1.80
C ARG A 180 -8.40 -4.55 1.93
N LEU A 181 -8.76 -5.63 2.61
CA LEU A 181 -10.15 -5.98 2.89
C LEU A 181 -10.85 -4.90 3.74
N ASP A 182 -10.18 -4.39 4.79
CA ASP A 182 -10.73 -3.30 5.61
C ASP A 182 -10.97 -2.06 4.77
N HIS A 183 -10.00 -1.69 3.95
CA HIS A 183 -10.04 -0.49 3.14
C HIS A 183 -11.03 -0.53 1.97
N LEU A 184 -11.29 -1.72 1.41
CA LEU A 184 -12.35 -1.92 0.42
C LEU A 184 -13.74 -2.07 1.07
N SER A 185 -13.82 -2.00 2.40
CA SER A 185 -15.02 -2.26 3.21
C SER A 185 -15.63 -3.65 2.95
N ILE A 186 -14.76 -4.63 2.70
CA ILE A 186 -15.13 -6.02 2.44
C ILE A 186 -14.99 -6.81 3.73
N SER A 187 -16.05 -7.51 4.12
CA SER A 187 -16.04 -8.40 5.31
C SER A 187 -15.52 -7.69 6.57
N PRO A 188 -16.13 -6.56 6.99
CA PRO A 188 -15.57 -5.70 8.04
C PRO A 188 -15.42 -6.43 9.37
N ARG A 189 -14.36 -6.10 10.12
CA ARG A 189 -14.13 -6.68 11.45
C ARG A 189 -15.31 -6.36 12.36
N ARG A 190 -15.79 -7.35 13.10
CA ARG A 190 -16.71 -7.11 14.21
C ARG A 190 -15.95 -6.36 15.29
N LEU A 191 -16.38 -5.13 15.59
CA LEU A 191 -15.87 -4.38 16.73
C LEU A 191 -16.10 -5.18 18.01
N THR A 192 -15.10 -5.19 18.89
CA THR A 192 -15.27 -5.72 20.25
C THR A 192 -16.29 -4.90 21.02
N THR A 193 -16.85 -5.43 22.11
CA THR A 193 -17.78 -4.70 22.98
C THR A 193 -17.17 -3.36 23.43
N PHE A 194 -15.90 -3.36 23.84
CA PHE A 194 -15.17 -2.15 24.22
C PHE A 194 -15.05 -1.16 23.07
N GLN A 195 -14.66 -1.61 21.88
CA GLN A 195 -14.54 -0.73 20.70
C GLN A 195 -15.89 -0.16 20.25
N ARG A 196 -16.98 -0.91 20.38
CA ARG A 196 -18.34 -0.41 20.12
C ARG A 196 -18.68 0.72 21.08
N VAL A 197 -18.43 0.54 22.38
CA VAL A 197 -18.67 1.57 23.41
C VAL A 197 -17.81 2.81 23.14
N ALA A 198 -16.51 2.65 22.90
CA ALA A 198 -15.60 3.75 22.58
C ALA A 198 -16.04 4.53 21.33
N LYS A 199 -16.45 3.83 20.26
CA LYS A 199 -16.95 4.46 19.02
C LYS A 199 -18.26 5.23 19.26
N THR A 200 -19.18 4.69 20.05
CA THR A 200 -20.42 5.38 20.43
C THR A 200 -20.12 6.66 21.21
N ILE A 201 -19.18 6.58 22.17
CA ILE A 201 -18.76 7.74 22.97
C ILE A 201 -18.10 8.80 22.07
N GLN A 202 -17.19 8.40 21.17
CA GLN A 202 -16.54 9.31 20.24
C GLN A 202 -17.54 10.03 19.32
N ASN A 203 -18.51 9.30 18.77
CA ASN A 203 -19.57 9.87 17.93
C ASN A 203 -20.47 10.84 18.71
N TYR A 204 -20.71 10.59 20.01
CA TYR A 204 -21.47 11.50 20.87
C TYR A 204 -20.76 12.85 21.09
N PHE A 205 -19.43 12.84 21.16
CA PHE A 205 -18.63 14.06 21.34
C PHE A 205 -18.32 14.81 20.03
N GLN A 206 -18.41 14.16 18.87
CA GLN A 206 -18.22 14.79 17.55
C GLN A 206 -19.49 15.39 16.95
N GLY A 207 -20.67 15.14 17.54
CA GLY A 207 -21.97 15.61 17.07
C GLY A 207 -22.57 16.78 17.86
N ARG A 208 -21.76 17.57 18.58
CA ARG A 208 -22.16 18.80 19.30
C ARG A 208 -21.46 20.02 18.75
#